data_AF-A0A2H5UWI8-F1
#
_entry.id   AF-A0A2H5UWI8-F1
#
_cell.length_a   1.000
_cell.length_b   1.000
_cell.length_c   1.000
_cell.angle_alpha   90.00
_cell.angle_beta   90.00
_cell.angle_gamma   90.00
#
_symmetry.space_group_name_H-M   'P 1'
#
loop_
_entity.id
_entity.type
_entity.pdbx_description
1 polymer ?
#
loop_
_entity_poly.entity_id
_entity_poly.type
_entity_poly.pdbx_seq_one_letter_code
_entity_poly.pdbx_strand_id
1 'polypeptide(L)'
;MFYFWNARKLSINESFSHLTQETPVKRVETLDDLRMVLDKLCREDENTVVVVEGPRDADSLRKLGFRGSIVYVRDVDRLYTLPRGAKVVLLLDFDREGSSMTLRLVKRLTEEHVRVDTSYYRALKTAKRFGVNTVQDLQYLFEGG
;
A
#
# COMPACT_ATOMS: atom_id res chain seq x y z
N MET A 1 -10.58 -3.45 -27.63
CA MET A 1 -9.14 -3.50 -27.96
C MET A 1 -8.39 -3.83 -26.66
N PHE A 2 -8.19 -5.12 -26.38
CA PHE A 2 -7.58 -5.57 -25.13
C PHE A 2 -6.07 -5.76 -25.35
N TYR A 3 -5.25 -4.99 -24.67
CA TYR A 3 -3.80 -5.15 -24.72
C TYR A 3 -3.39 -6.43 -23.97
N PHE A 4 -2.96 -7.44 -24.74
CA PHE A 4 -2.12 -8.53 -24.26
C PHE A 4 -0.79 -7.92 -23.78
N TRP A 5 -0.56 -7.91 -22.47
CA TRP A 5 0.71 -7.44 -21.90
C TRP A 5 1.66 -8.62 -21.73
N ASN A 6 2.75 -8.56 -22.49
CA ASN A 6 3.81 -9.55 -22.52
C ASN A 6 4.58 -9.50 -21.19
N ALA A 7 4.50 -10.57 -20.38
CA ALA A 7 5.10 -10.67 -19.06
C ALA A 7 6.63 -10.82 -19.14
N ARG A 8 7.34 -9.75 -19.48
CA ARG A 8 8.78 -9.61 -19.21
C ARG A 8 8.95 -8.64 -18.05
N LYS A 9 9.32 -9.21 -16.89
CA LYS A 9 9.81 -8.57 -15.64
C LYS A 9 9.89 -7.04 -15.64
N LEU A 10 8.76 -6.34 -15.72
CA LEU A 10 8.74 -4.94 -15.32
C LEU A 10 8.57 -4.93 -13.81
N SER A 11 9.45 -4.21 -13.13
CA SER A 11 9.20 -3.78 -11.76
C SER A 11 7.82 -3.12 -11.74
N ILE A 12 7.08 -3.28 -10.64
CA ILE A 12 5.79 -2.59 -10.37
C ILE A 12 5.83 -1.12 -10.82
N ASN A 13 7.02 -0.51 -10.71
CA ASN A 13 7.32 0.87 -11.07
C ASN A 13 7.00 1.27 -12.52
N GLU A 14 7.30 0.45 -13.53
CA GLU A 14 7.08 0.86 -14.92
C GLU A 14 5.66 0.55 -15.40
N SER A 15 5.10 -0.55 -14.93
CA SER A 15 3.81 -1.04 -15.43
C SER A 15 2.62 -0.16 -15.02
N PHE A 16 2.73 0.62 -13.93
CA PHE A 16 1.58 1.31 -13.33
C PHE A 16 1.83 2.75 -12.89
N SER A 17 2.99 3.33 -13.20
CA SER A 17 3.27 4.75 -12.92
C SER A 17 2.25 5.69 -13.55
N HIS A 18 1.67 5.30 -14.70
CA HIS A 18 0.61 6.06 -15.39
C HIS A 18 -0.81 5.76 -14.86
N LEU A 19 -1.00 4.71 -14.06
CA LEU A 19 -2.32 4.27 -13.57
C LEU A 19 -2.57 4.65 -12.11
N THR A 20 -1.54 5.11 -11.39
CA THR A 20 -1.63 5.44 -9.96
C THR A 20 -1.39 6.92 -9.72
N GLN A 21 -1.98 7.46 -8.64
CA GLN A 21 -1.66 8.81 -8.18
C GLN A 21 -0.66 8.71 -7.04
N GLU A 22 0.60 9.03 -7.32
CA GLU A 22 1.68 8.85 -6.35
C GLU A 22 1.71 10.02 -5.35
N THR A 23 1.59 9.72 -4.06
CA THR A 23 1.96 10.67 -3.02
C THR A 23 3.49 10.79 -2.98
N PRO A 24 4.07 12.01 -2.87
CA PRO A 24 5.51 12.16 -2.66
C PRO A 24 5.89 11.55 -1.31
N VAL A 25 6.63 10.45 -1.32
CA VAL A 25 7.08 9.76 -0.11
C VAL A 25 8.60 9.78 -0.08
N LYS A 26 9.19 10.01 1.11
CA LYS A 26 10.64 10.03 1.29
C LYS A 26 11.21 8.67 0.86
N ARG A 27 12.35 8.70 0.14
CA ARG A 27 13.10 7.47 -0.11
C ARG A 27 13.60 6.93 1.23
N VAL A 28 13.36 5.65 1.47
CA VAL A 28 13.79 4.99 2.69
C VAL A 28 15.25 4.55 2.54
N GLU A 29 16.14 5.10 3.35
CA GLU A 29 17.57 4.75 3.43
C GLU A 29 17.96 4.33 4.85
N THR A 30 17.19 4.74 5.84
CA THR A 30 17.34 4.45 7.27
C THR A 30 16.02 3.96 7.90
N LEU A 31 16.08 3.45 9.14
CA LEU A 31 14.88 3.14 9.93
C LEU A 31 14.07 4.40 10.27
N ASP A 32 14.72 5.55 10.42
CA ASP A 32 14.00 6.80 10.68
C ASP A 32 13.23 7.28 9.45
N ASP A 33 13.77 7.07 8.24
CA ASP A 33 13.00 7.30 7.02
C ASP A 33 11.77 6.41 6.97
N LEU A 34 11.91 5.15 7.35
CA LEU A 34 10.80 4.21 7.41
C LEU A 34 9.72 4.68 8.40
N ARG A 35 10.14 5.12 9.59
CA ARG A 35 9.24 5.76 10.57
C ARG A 35 8.54 6.97 9.98
N MET A 36 9.27 7.89 9.32
CA MET A 36 8.68 9.07 8.67
C MET A 36 7.62 8.71 7.62
N VAL A 37 7.82 7.62 6.86
CA VAL A 37 6.83 7.14 5.89
C VAL A 37 5.56 6.63 6.59
N LEU A 38 5.69 5.86 7.66
CA LEU A 38 4.56 5.36 8.46
C LEU A 38 3.81 6.50 9.15
N ASP A 39 4.57 7.43 9.71
CA ASP A 39 4.08 8.66 10.32
C ASP A 39 3.27 9.50 9.34
N LYS A 40 3.70 9.55 8.08
CA LYS A 40 2.98 10.24 7.02
C LYS A 40 1.69 9.49 6.67
N LEU A 41 1.74 8.17 6.53
CA LEU A 41 0.56 7.33 6.29
C LEU A 41 -0.49 7.51 7.40
N CYS A 42 -0.07 7.56 8.67
CA CYS A 42 -0.97 7.73 9.81
C CYS A 42 -1.62 9.12 9.88
N ARG A 43 -1.01 10.12 9.22
CA ARG A 43 -1.54 11.49 9.10
C ARG A 43 -2.29 11.74 7.79
N GLU A 44 -2.50 10.70 6.98
CA GLU A 44 -3.37 10.81 5.81
C GLU A 44 -4.80 11.16 6.20
N ASP A 45 -5.49 11.84 5.30
CA ASP A 45 -6.88 12.29 5.48
C ASP A 45 -7.84 11.10 5.71
N GLU A 46 -8.97 11.37 6.35
CA GLU A 46 -10.03 10.39 6.66
C GLU A 46 -10.59 9.71 5.40
N ASN A 47 -10.50 10.38 4.25
CA ASN A 47 -10.86 9.82 2.94
C ASN A 47 -9.84 8.81 2.37
N THR A 48 -8.76 8.52 3.11
CA THR A 48 -7.79 7.49 2.76
C THR A 48 -8.24 6.14 3.29
N VAL A 49 -8.34 5.17 2.38
CA VAL A 49 -8.65 3.78 2.67
C VAL A 49 -7.38 2.95 2.46
N VAL A 50 -6.95 2.23 3.48
CA VAL A 50 -5.84 1.28 3.36
C VAL A 50 -6.39 -0.13 3.14
N VAL A 51 -5.90 -0.81 2.11
CA VAL A 51 -6.19 -2.21 1.87
C VAL A 51 -5.08 -3.05 2.46
N VAL A 52 -5.44 -3.99 3.33
CA VAL A 52 -4.50 -4.95 3.94
C VAL A 52 -4.91 -6.39 3.68
N GLU A 53 -4.00 -7.34 3.86
CA GLU A 53 -4.26 -8.74 3.60
C GLU A 53 -5.16 -9.35 4.70
N GLY A 54 -4.87 -9.06 5.97
CA GLY A 54 -5.55 -9.69 7.10
C GLY A 54 -5.81 -8.79 8.32
N PRO A 55 -6.53 -9.32 9.33
CA PRO A 55 -6.87 -8.58 10.54
C PRO A 55 -5.64 -8.16 11.36
N ARG A 56 -4.59 -9.00 11.39
CA ARG A 56 -3.35 -8.69 12.11
C ARG A 56 -2.64 -7.46 11.53
N ASP A 57 -2.68 -7.26 10.22
CA ASP A 57 -2.11 -6.09 9.56
C ASP A 57 -2.91 -4.84 9.94
N ALA A 58 -4.24 -4.96 9.97
CA ALA A 58 -5.11 -3.87 10.40
C ALA A 58 -4.83 -3.49 11.86
N ASP A 59 -4.74 -4.47 12.76
CA ASP A 59 -4.41 -4.23 14.17
C ASP A 59 -3.04 -3.54 14.31
N SER A 60 -2.06 -3.96 13.52
CA SER A 60 -0.73 -3.35 13.49
C SER A 60 -0.79 -1.88 13.06
N LEU A 61 -1.53 -1.56 11.99
CA LEU A 61 -1.75 -0.17 11.57
C LEU A 61 -2.50 0.65 12.62
N ARG A 62 -3.48 0.06 13.33
CA ARG A 62 -4.19 0.74 14.42
C ARG A 62 -3.26 1.05 15.59
N LYS A 63 -2.40 0.12 16.00
CA LYS A 63 -1.38 0.35 17.03
C LYS A 63 -0.39 1.45 16.63
N LEU A 64 -0.05 1.54 15.36
CA LEU A 64 0.78 2.60 14.78
C LEU A 64 0.06 3.97 14.71
N GLY A 65 -1.24 4.02 15.01
CA GLY A 65 -2.01 5.26 15.06
C GLY A 65 -2.75 5.60 13.77
N PHE A 66 -2.83 4.69 12.79
CA PHE A 66 -3.64 4.92 11.58
C PHE A 66 -5.14 4.99 11.94
N ARG A 67 -5.77 6.12 11.63
CA ARG A 67 -7.19 6.38 11.96
C ARG A 67 -8.15 6.21 10.79
N GLY A 68 -7.65 6.21 9.55
CA GLY A 68 -8.48 6.05 8.36
C GLY A 68 -9.20 4.70 8.24
N SER A 69 -9.91 4.52 7.14
CA SER A 69 -10.64 3.29 6.86
C SER A 69 -9.68 2.17 6.47
N ILE A 70 -9.94 0.94 6.94
CA ILE A 70 -9.17 -0.25 6.56
C ILE A 70 -10.12 -1.24 5.90
N VAL A 71 -9.72 -1.75 4.73
CA VAL A 71 -10.46 -2.78 3.98
C VAL A 71 -9.55 -4.00 3.80
N TYR A 72 -10.12 -5.19 3.88
CA TYR A 72 -9.36 -6.41 3.62
C TYR A 72 -9.36 -6.73 2.12
N VAL A 73 -8.31 -7.38 1.62
CA VAL A 73 -8.25 -7.83 0.21
C VAL A 73 -9.49 -8.62 -0.20
N ARG A 74 -9.99 -9.50 0.66
CA ARG A 74 -11.22 -10.28 0.40
C ARG A 74 -12.48 -9.43 0.22
N ASP A 75 -12.45 -8.19 0.70
CA ASP A 75 -13.54 -7.22 0.69
C ASP A 75 -13.26 -6.04 -0.27
N VAL A 76 -12.28 -6.19 -1.19
CA VAL A 76 -11.80 -5.11 -2.07
C VAL A 76 -12.88 -4.51 -2.98
N ASP A 77 -13.95 -5.26 -3.24
CA ASP A 77 -15.07 -4.82 -4.07
C ASP A 77 -15.90 -3.71 -3.42
N ARG A 78 -15.77 -3.54 -2.09
CA ARG A 78 -16.35 -2.40 -1.37
C ARG A 78 -15.73 -1.06 -1.79
N LEU A 79 -14.58 -1.07 -2.47
CA LEU A 79 -13.89 0.14 -2.89
C LEU A 79 -14.55 0.81 -4.10
N TYR A 80 -15.36 0.09 -4.88
CA TYR A 80 -16.05 0.65 -6.07
C TYR A 80 -17.13 1.68 -5.71
N THR A 81 -17.63 1.65 -4.48
CA THR A 81 -18.69 2.55 -4.00
C THR A 81 -18.14 3.73 -3.20
N LEU A 82 -16.81 3.89 -3.12
CA LEU A 82 -16.20 4.99 -2.41
C LEU A 82 -16.58 6.34 -3.03
N PRO A 83 -16.70 7.40 -2.20
CA PRO A 83 -16.98 8.73 -2.72
C PRO A 83 -15.86 9.22 -3.64
N ARG A 84 -16.23 10.06 -4.61
CA ARG A 84 -15.27 10.65 -5.54
C ARG A 84 -14.20 11.42 -4.76
N GLY A 85 -12.93 11.10 -5.01
CA GLY A 85 -11.79 11.70 -4.33
C GLY A 85 -11.20 10.84 -3.21
N ALA A 86 -11.86 9.76 -2.80
CA ALA A 86 -11.26 8.77 -1.91
C ALA A 86 -9.97 8.20 -2.51
N LYS A 87 -8.95 8.04 -1.66
CA LYS A 87 -7.64 7.51 -2.04
C LYS A 87 -7.49 6.13 -1.46
N VAL A 88 -7.12 5.16 -2.29
CA VAL A 88 -6.87 3.79 -1.87
C VAL A 88 -5.37 3.53 -1.83
N VAL A 89 -4.84 3.21 -0.64
CA VAL A 89 -3.45 2.78 -0.45
C VAL A 89 -3.45 1.25 -0.31
N LEU A 90 -2.67 0.55 -1.13
CA LEU A 90 -2.52 -0.91 -1.01
C LEU A 90 -1.32 -1.23 -0.13
N LEU A 91 -1.49 -1.96 0.98
CA LEU A 91 -0.42 -2.43 1.85
C LEU A 91 -0.56 -3.93 2.09
N LEU A 92 -0.01 -4.70 1.16
CA LEU A 92 0.06 -6.16 1.24
C LEU A 92 1.45 -6.60 1.72
N ASP A 93 1.62 -7.90 1.95
CA ASP A 93 2.91 -8.44 2.36
C ASP A 93 4.02 -8.15 1.33
N PHE A 94 5.23 -7.92 1.84
CA PHE A 94 6.35 -7.44 1.04
C PHE A 94 7.05 -8.58 0.25
N ASP A 95 6.37 -9.68 0.00
CA ASP A 95 6.89 -10.82 -0.73
C ASP A 95 6.53 -10.80 -2.23
N ARG A 96 6.75 -11.93 -2.92
CA ARG A 96 6.44 -12.05 -4.35
C ARG A 96 4.95 -12.16 -4.60
N GLU A 97 4.21 -12.79 -3.70
CA GLU A 97 2.77 -13.00 -3.83
C GLU A 97 2.02 -11.69 -3.59
N GLY A 98 2.31 -10.99 -2.49
CA GLY A 98 1.77 -9.66 -2.21
C GLY A 98 2.10 -8.65 -3.31
N SER A 99 3.29 -8.75 -3.93
CA SER A 99 3.63 -7.95 -5.11
C SER A 99 2.76 -8.25 -6.33
N SER A 100 2.55 -9.54 -6.64
CA SER A 100 1.68 -9.97 -7.75
C SER A 100 0.23 -9.56 -7.52
N MET A 101 -0.24 -9.69 -6.28
CA MET A 101 -1.59 -9.31 -5.87
C MET A 101 -1.79 -7.79 -5.95
N THR A 102 -0.83 -7.00 -5.48
CA THR A 102 -0.83 -5.54 -5.61
C THR A 102 -1.01 -5.14 -7.07
N LEU A 103 -0.27 -5.75 -8.00
CA LEU A 103 -0.39 -5.47 -9.42
C LEU A 103 -1.79 -5.75 -9.99
N ARG A 104 -2.39 -6.88 -9.60
CA ARG A 104 -3.73 -7.25 -10.04
C ARG A 104 -4.79 -6.29 -9.49
N LEU A 105 -4.66 -5.90 -8.23
CA LEU A 105 -5.58 -4.97 -7.57
C LEU A 105 -5.47 -3.56 -8.14
N VAL A 106 -4.26 -3.03 -8.40
CA VAL A 106 -4.10 -1.73 -9.05
C VAL A 106 -4.86 -1.72 -10.37
N LYS A 107 -4.62 -2.70 -11.25
CA LYS A 107 -5.30 -2.78 -12.55
C LYS A 107 -6.82 -2.77 -12.38
N ARG A 108 -7.36 -3.71 -11.59
CA ARG A 108 -8.80 -3.87 -11.38
C ARG A 108 -9.46 -2.61 -10.82
N LEU A 109 -8.85 -1.99 -9.81
CA LEU A 109 -9.37 -0.79 -9.18
C LEU A 109 -9.32 0.43 -10.11
N THR A 110 -8.24 0.57 -10.88
CA THR A 110 -8.09 1.69 -11.83
C THR A 110 -9.06 1.58 -13.02
N GLU A 111 -9.39 0.37 -13.47
CA GLU A 111 -10.43 0.12 -14.49
C GLU A 111 -11.82 0.58 -14.00
N GLU A 112 -12.07 0.48 -12.69
CA GLU A 112 -13.29 0.97 -12.01
C GLU A 112 -13.16 2.44 -11.53
N HIS A 113 -12.18 3.19 -12.07
CA HIS A 113 -11.95 4.61 -11.77
C HIS A 113 -11.63 4.92 -10.29
N VAL A 114 -11.21 3.92 -9.51
CA VAL A 114 -10.76 4.10 -8.13
C VAL A 114 -9.34 4.65 -8.14
N ARG A 115 -9.11 5.72 -7.37
CA ARG A 115 -7.80 6.36 -7.23
C ARG A 115 -6.89 5.52 -6.32
N VAL A 116 -5.94 4.80 -6.92
CA VAL A 116 -4.97 3.99 -6.18
C VAL A 116 -3.63 4.72 -6.03
N ASP A 117 -3.04 4.62 -4.84
CA ASP A 117 -1.70 5.11 -4.49
C ASP A 117 -0.82 3.96 -3.98
N THR A 118 0.31 3.75 -4.64
CA THR A 118 1.28 2.69 -4.30
C THR A 118 2.61 3.26 -3.76
N SER A 119 2.70 4.57 -3.54
CA SER A 119 3.90 5.23 -3.02
C SER A 119 4.31 4.69 -1.64
N TYR A 120 3.35 4.56 -0.73
CA TYR A 120 3.58 3.98 0.60
C TYR A 120 4.08 2.53 0.51
N TYR A 121 3.40 1.68 -0.26
CA TYR A 121 3.84 0.30 -0.45
C TYR A 121 5.27 0.21 -0.97
N ARG A 122 5.62 1.00 -1.99
CA ARG A 122 6.97 0.99 -2.57
C ARG A 122 8.01 1.41 -1.55
N ALA A 123 7.76 2.46 -0.79
CA ALA A 123 8.67 2.94 0.24
C ALA A 123 8.84 1.92 1.38
N LEU A 124 7.73 1.43 1.93
CA LEU A 124 7.70 0.46 3.02
C LEU A 124 8.27 -0.91 2.61
N LYS A 125 8.05 -1.37 1.37
CA LYS A 125 8.63 -2.61 0.86
C LYS A 125 10.15 -2.59 0.89
N THR A 126 10.79 -1.43 0.84
CA THR A 126 12.25 -1.35 0.97
C THR A 126 12.74 -1.65 2.39
N ALA A 127 11.85 -1.69 3.38
CA ALA A 127 12.13 -2.04 4.76
C ALA A 127 12.60 -3.48 4.95
N LYS A 128 12.39 -4.36 3.96
CA LYS A 128 12.95 -5.72 3.96
C LYS A 128 14.46 -5.75 4.17
N ARG A 129 15.17 -4.70 3.73
CA ARG A 129 16.62 -4.58 3.96
C ARG A 129 16.99 -4.46 5.45
N PHE A 130 16.04 -4.04 6.28
CA PHE A 130 16.17 -3.91 7.72
C PHE A 130 15.48 -5.07 8.48
N GLY A 131 15.09 -6.14 7.79
CA GLY A 131 14.44 -7.32 8.41
C GLY A 131 12.92 -7.22 8.59
N VAL A 132 12.28 -6.16 8.11
CA VAL A 132 10.81 -6.01 8.15
C VAL A 132 10.20 -6.68 6.91
N ASN A 133 9.55 -7.83 7.08
CA ASN A 133 9.10 -8.66 5.97
C ASN A 133 7.60 -8.52 5.66
N THR A 134 6.81 -8.15 6.66
CA THR A 134 5.34 -8.05 6.58
C THR A 134 4.85 -6.69 7.05
N VAL A 135 3.57 -6.39 6.81
CA VAL A 135 2.92 -5.20 7.39
C VAL A 135 2.85 -5.31 8.92
N GLN A 136 2.76 -6.53 9.45
CA GLN A 136 2.70 -6.79 10.89
C GLN A 136 4.01 -6.41 11.58
N ASP A 137 5.15 -6.63 10.92
CA ASP A 137 6.47 -6.33 11.47
C ASP A 137 6.67 -4.82 11.69
N LEU A 138 5.88 -3.96 11.04
CA LEU A 138 5.99 -2.51 11.16
C LEU A 138 5.69 -2.02 12.58
N GLN A 139 4.86 -2.73 13.35
CA GLN A 139 4.51 -2.32 14.71
C GLN A 139 5.73 -2.31 15.65
N TYR A 140 6.68 -3.22 15.45
CA TYR A 140 7.88 -3.33 16.29
C TYR A 140 8.86 -2.17 16.10
N LEU A 141 8.70 -1.35 15.06
CA LEU A 141 9.57 -0.18 14.80
C LEU A 141 9.39 0.93 15.84
N PHE A 142 8.26 0.93 16.54
CA PHE A 142 7.91 1.92 17.56
C PHE A 142 7.92 1.36 18.99
N GLU A 143 8.07 0.03 19.15
CA GLU A 143 8.07 -0.63 20.46
C GLU A 143 9.44 -0.62 21.16
N GLY A 144 10.48 -0.03 20.55
CA GLY A 144 11.86 0.01 21.06
C GLY A 144 12.44 1.41 21.26
N GLY A 145 11.61 2.42 21.54
CA GLY A 145 12.02 3.81 21.83
C GLY A 145 11.71 4.22 23.26
#